data_AF-A0A929YJ83-F1
#
_entry.id   AF-A0A929YJ83-F1
#
_cell.length_a   1.000
_cell.length_b   1.000
_cell.length_c   1.000
_cell.angle_alpha   90.00
_cell.angle_beta   90.00
_cell.angle_gamma   90.00
#
_symmetry.space_group_name_H-M   'P 1'
#
loop_
_entity.id
_entity.type
_entity.pdbx_description
1 polymer ?
#
loop_
_entity_poly.entity_id
_entity_poly.type
_entity_poly.pdbx_seq_one_letter_code
_entity_poly.pdbx_strand_id
1 'polypeptide(L)'
;RQASRRADLLSAQDDNRYTEATLGHTPTDTYGKYDRALRAKFTKYSNWRDAQQAQFMSDIKDLETEIATAGLIKNNAQRQQHSEFAEQLINSKELREKAGGNVFKDENGNLIGANAALASAIATSRSEYAKSVDEARQIIKHYKLDAKQRQGLALNKKSIPLPGGVNLSGDSIFVREAAIEEQIKYGTATEVAELLSELPPEFYSSAASALAESGVKNKASFLGGKLVDDMLKGDINNRSDLMNYFANWLEGGKYKPETLATTDADAVKLLMEAVNTTSVISNKKRQDLKKVINTILTDKRLSANATDATKEQFEIFRNML
;
A
#
# COMPACT_ATOMS: atom_id res chain seq x y z
N ARG A 1 17.34 3.04 -38.22
CA ARG A 1 17.81 1.67 -37.89
C ARG A 1 16.70 0.62 -37.99
N GLN A 2 15.52 0.83 -37.38
CA GLN A 2 14.36 -0.10 -37.46
C GLN A 2 13.75 -0.15 -38.88
N ALA A 3 13.59 0.99 -39.54
CA ALA A 3 13.13 1.06 -40.93
C ALA A 3 14.12 0.45 -41.93
N SER A 4 15.43 0.66 -41.72
CA SER A 4 16.49 0.07 -42.57
C SER A 4 16.47 -1.46 -42.52
N ARG A 5 16.38 -2.06 -41.33
CA ARG A 5 16.33 -3.53 -41.20
C ARG A 5 15.04 -4.15 -41.78
N ARG A 6 13.93 -3.41 -41.75
CA ARG A 6 12.66 -3.82 -42.40
C ARG A 6 12.75 -3.73 -43.92
N ALA A 7 13.45 -2.72 -44.45
CA ALA A 7 13.71 -2.57 -45.88
C ALA A 7 14.66 -3.66 -46.40
N ASP A 8 15.69 -4.02 -45.65
CA ASP A 8 16.62 -5.11 -46.04
C ASP A 8 15.89 -6.46 -46.17
N LEU A 9 14.91 -6.73 -45.28
CA LEU A 9 14.12 -7.97 -45.31
C LEU A 9 13.09 -8.00 -46.43
N LEU A 10 12.49 -6.84 -46.76
CA LEU A 10 11.60 -6.69 -47.92
C LEU A 10 12.37 -6.81 -49.23
N SER A 11 13.58 -6.22 -49.31
CA SER A 11 14.47 -6.38 -50.46
C SER A 11 14.87 -7.85 -50.65
N ALA A 12 15.19 -8.56 -49.57
CA ALA A 12 15.48 -9.99 -49.64
C ALA A 12 14.26 -10.85 -49.99
N GLN A 13 13.04 -10.41 -49.67
CA GLN A 13 11.80 -11.07 -50.11
C GLN A 13 11.52 -10.85 -51.60
N ASP A 14 11.78 -9.65 -52.11
CA ASP A 14 11.58 -9.30 -53.52
C ASP A 14 12.63 -9.96 -54.43
N ASP A 15 13.90 -10.00 -54.02
CA ASP A 15 14.96 -10.72 -54.74
C ASP A 15 14.68 -12.24 -54.82
N ASN A 16 14.06 -12.81 -53.79
CA ASN A 16 13.67 -14.23 -53.77
C ASN A 16 12.40 -14.52 -54.59
N ARG A 17 11.42 -13.61 -54.60
CA ARG A 17 10.26 -13.71 -55.52
C ARG A 17 10.71 -13.64 -56.98
N TYR A 18 11.72 -12.83 -57.27
CA TYR A 18 12.28 -12.73 -58.61
C TYR A 18 12.92 -14.06 -59.03
N THR A 19 13.68 -14.72 -58.15
CA THR A 19 14.31 -16.03 -58.41
C THR A 19 13.32 -17.20 -58.46
N GLU A 20 12.27 -17.23 -57.63
CA GLU A 20 11.18 -18.21 -57.73
C GLU A 20 10.39 -18.05 -59.04
N ALA A 21 10.17 -16.80 -59.50
CA ALA A 21 9.54 -16.52 -60.78
C ALA A 21 10.43 -16.87 -61.98
N THR A 22 11.77 -16.76 -61.87
CA THR A 22 12.69 -17.14 -62.96
C THR A 22 12.82 -18.66 -63.14
N LEU A 23 12.49 -19.46 -62.12
CA LEU A 23 12.59 -20.92 -62.14
C LEU A 23 11.35 -21.64 -62.70
N GLY A 24 10.33 -20.90 -63.18
CA GLY A 24 9.26 -21.37 -64.06
C GLY A 24 8.88 -22.85 -64.00
N HIS A 25 8.27 -23.31 -62.90
CA HIS A 25 7.78 -24.69 -62.80
C HIS A 25 6.27 -24.76 -63.00
N THR A 26 5.85 -25.21 -64.19
CA THR A 26 4.57 -25.89 -64.39
C THR A 26 4.70 -27.34 -63.90
N PRO A 27 3.67 -27.94 -63.26
CA PRO A 27 3.78 -29.31 -62.78
C PRO A 27 3.58 -30.30 -63.93
N THR A 28 4.62 -31.08 -64.24
CA THR A 28 4.48 -32.32 -64.99
C THR A 28 5.08 -33.46 -64.18
N ASP A 29 4.27 -34.50 -63.97
CA ASP A 29 4.62 -35.74 -63.29
C ASP A 29 5.78 -36.44 -64.01
N THR A 30 6.93 -36.61 -63.34
CA THR A 30 7.87 -37.70 -63.64
C THR A 30 8.71 -38.07 -62.42
N TYR A 31 8.81 -39.39 -62.21
CA TYR A 31 9.40 -40.16 -61.11
C TYR A 31 10.82 -39.78 -60.63
N GLY A 32 11.06 -40.03 -59.32
CA GLY A 32 12.25 -40.78 -58.85
C GLY A 32 13.43 -39.97 -58.31
N LYS A 33 13.72 -40.11 -57.01
CA LYS A 33 14.90 -39.60 -56.25
C LYS A 33 15.10 -38.08 -56.18
N TYR A 34 14.81 -37.30 -57.22
CA TYR A 34 14.98 -35.84 -57.23
C TYR A 34 13.96 -35.10 -56.36
N ASP A 35 12.75 -35.63 -56.25
CA ASP A 35 11.66 -35.03 -55.46
C ASP A 35 11.90 -35.11 -53.93
N ARG A 36 12.63 -36.12 -53.45
CA ARG A 36 13.02 -36.23 -52.04
C ARG A 36 14.12 -35.22 -51.67
N ALA A 37 15.08 -34.99 -52.57
CA ALA A 37 16.15 -34.01 -52.36
C ALA A 37 15.61 -32.57 -52.44
N LEU A 38 14.68 -32.30 -53.36
CA LEU A 38 13.95 -31.03 -53.44
C LEU A 38 13.09 -30.83 -52.19
N ARG A 39 12.26 -31.80 -51.77
CA ARG A 39 11.53 -31.71 -50.50
C ARG A 39 12.46 -31.49 -49.31
N ALA A 40 13.56 -32.22 -49.19
CA ALA A 40 14.52 -32.01 -48.10
C ALA A 40 15.16 -30.62 -48.13
N LYS A 41 15.46 -30.07 -49.32
CA LYS A 41 15.93 -28.68 -49.47
C LYS A 41 14.85 -27.66 -49.11
N PHE A 42 13.61 -27.87 -49.55
CA PHE A 42 12.46 -27.03 -49.20
C PHE A 42 12.17 -27.05 -47.69
N THR A 43 12.19 -28.23 -47.06
CA THR A 43 12.00 -28.38 -45.61
C THR A 43 13.17 -27.78 -44.82
N LYS A 44 14.42 -27.93 -45.30
CA LYS A 44 15.59 -27.30 -44.65
C LYS A 44 15.54 -25.78 -44.76
N TYR A 45 15.08 -25.26 -45.88
CA TYR A 45 14.93 -23.83 -46.13
C TYR A 45 13.73 -23.23 -45.37
N SER A 46 12.59 -23.92 -45.29
CA SER A 46 11.46 -23.51 -44.45
C SER A 46 11.87 -23.49 -42.98
N ASN A 47 12.53 -24.54 -42.49
CA ASN A 47 13.02 -24.59 -41.11
C ASN A 47 14.06 -23.49 -40.82
N TRP A 48 14.87 -23.12 -41.81
CA TRP A 48 15.83 -22.01 -41.68
C TRP A 48 15.12 -20.64 -41.64
N ARG A 49 14.11 -20.41 -42.49
CA ARG A 49 13.28 -19.18 -42.40
C ARG A 49 12.53 -19.10 -41.08
N ASP A 50 11.93 -20.20 -40.64
CA ASP A 50 11.21 -20.27 -39.37
C ASP A 50 12.16 -20.01 -38.19
N ALA A 51 13.39 -20.55 -38.24
CA ALA A 51 14.43 -20.24 -37.26
C ALA A 51 14.87 -18.76 -37.31
N GLN A 52 15.02 -18.18 -38.49
CA GLN A 52 15.40 -16.77 -38.66
C GLN A 52 14.28 -15.83 -38.16
N GLN A 53 13.02 -16.17 -38.42
CA GLN A 53 11.87 -15.44 -37.93
C GLN A 53 11.72 -15.57 -36.41
N ALA A 54 11.93 -16.78 -35.85
CA ALA A 54 11.94 -16.99 -34.41
C ALA A 54 13.05 -16.19 -33.73
N GLN A 55 14.25 -16.15 -34.32
CA GLN A 55 15.38 -15.37 -33.82
C GLN A 55 15.08 -13.87 -33.86
N PHE A 56 14.52 -13.36 -34.96
CA PHE A 56 14.11 -11.96 -35.06
C PHE A 56 13.03 -11.56 -34.05
N MET A 57 12.04 -12.44 -33.83
CA MET A 57 11.01 -12.23 -32.80
C MET A 57 11.61 -12.24 -31.38
N SER A 58 12.63 -13.06 -31.13
CA SER A 58 13.39 -13.04 -29.87
C SER A 58 14.13 -11.71 -29.70
N ASP A 59 14.87 -11.26 -30.71
CA ASP A 59 15.62 -10.00 -30.67
C ASP A 59 14.71 -8.79 -30.45
N ILE A 60 13.50 -8.79 -31.03
CA ILE A 60 12.49 -7.75 -30.76
C ILE A 60 12.05 -7.79 -29.31
N LYS A 61 11.71 -8.97 -28.79
CA LYS A 61 11.26 -9.13 -27.41
C LYS A 61 12.34 -8.70 -26.41
N ASP A 62 13.60 -9.00 -26.70
CA ASP A 62 14.74 -8.59 -25.89
C ASP A 62 14.92 -7.06 -25.93
N LEU A 63 14.79 -6.43 -27.11
CA LEU A 63 14.87 -4.98 -27.26
C LEU A 63 13.71 -4.25 -26.57
N GLU A 64 12.48 -4.77 -26.68
CA GLU A 64 11.30 -4.22 -25.98
C GLU A 64 11.49 -4.28 -24.47
N THR A 65 12.04 -5.40 -23.97
CA THR A 65 12.38 -5.57 -22.56
C THR A 65 13.43 -4.54 -22.14
N GLU A 66 14.51 -4.37 -22.92
CA GLU A 66 15.57 -3.40 -22.64
C GLU A 66 15.04 -1.97 -22.60
N ILE A 67 14.19 -1.57 -23.54
CA ILE A 67 13.56 -0.24 -23.57
C ILE A 67 12.68 -0.03 -22.34
N ALA A 68 11.85 -1.01 -21.97
CA ALA A 68 10.99 -0.93 -20.79
C ALA A 68 11.82 -0.81 -19.51
N THR A 69 12.87 -1.63 -19.36
CA THR A 69 13.79 -1.58 -18.21
C THR A 69 14.51 -0.23 -18.13
N ALA A 70 15.05 0.27 -19.24
CA ALA A 70 15.71 1.57 -19.29
C ALA A 70 14.74 2.72 -18.94
N GLY A 71 13.49 2.64 -19.39
CA GLY A 71 12.43 3.57 -19.03
C GLY A 71 12.15 3.61 -17.53
N LEU A 72 12.04 2.44 -16.89
CA LEU A 72 11.84 2.31 -15.44
C LEU A 72 13.05 2.84 -14.65
N ILE A 73 14.27 2.50 -15.05
CA ILE A 73 15.50 2.99 -14.41
C ILE A 73 15.54 4.51 -14.46
N LYS A 74 15.27 5.11 -15.63
CA LYS A 74 15.25 6.56 -15.79
C LYS A 74 14.21 7.21 -14.88
N ASN A 75 12.99 6.66 -14.83
CA ASN A 75 11.93 7.21 -13.98
C ASN A 75 12.30 7.17 -12.50
N ASN A 76 12.81 6.03 -12.02
CA ASN A 76 13.25 5.87 -10.63
C ASN A 76 14.42 6.80 -10.30
N ALA A 77 15.40 6.95 -11.20
CA ALA A 77 16.51 7.87 -11.02
C ALA A 77 16.05 9.34 -10.93
N GLN A 78 15.08 9.74 -11.75
CA GLN A 78 14.49 11.08 -11.69
C GLN A 78 13.76 11.31 -10.36
N ARG A 79 12.96 10.34 -9.89
CA ARG A 79 12.28 10.43 -8.58
C ARG A 79 13.27 10.56 -7.43
N GLN A 80 14.34 9.76 -7.44
CA GLN A 80 15.39 9.85 -6.43
C GLN A 80 16.07 11.22 -6.44
N GLN A 81 16.47 11.72 -7.62
CA GLN A 81 17.07 13.06 -7.75
C GLN A 81 16.15 14.18 -7.25
N HIS A 82 14.85 14.09 -7.55
CA HIS A 82 13.86 15.06 -7.07
C HIS A 82 13.71 15.01 -5.54
N SER A 83 13.71 13.82 -4.94
CA SER A 83 13.64 13.64 -3.49
C SER A 83 14.88 14.20 -2.79
N GLU A 84 16.08 13.83 -3.27
CA GLU A 84 17.35 14.30 -2.70
C GLU A 84 17.49 15.82 -2.80
N PHE A 85 17.15 16.40 -3.95
CA PHE A 85 17.20 17.85 -4.12
C PHE A 85 16.17 18.58 -3.24
N ALA A 86 14.97 18.01 -3.09
CA ALA A 86 13.96 18.54 -2.18
C ALA A 86 14.44 18.52 -0.72
N GLU A 87 15.05 17.42 -0.26
CA GLU A 87 15.63 17.35 1.09
C GLU A 87 16.74 18.37 1.31
N GLN A 88 17.62 18.56 0.32
CA GLN A 88 18.66 19.60 0.39
C GLN A 88 18.05 21.01 0.51
N LEU A 89 16.98 21.30 -0.24
CA LEU A 89 16.26 22.57 -0.14
C LEU A 89 15.57 22.74 1.22
N ILE A 90 15.00 21.68 1.80
CA ILE A 90 14.38 21.75 3.14
C ILE A 90 15.43 22.05 4.22
N ASN A 91 16.64 21.54 4.07
CA ASN A 91 17.68 21.64 5.09
C ASN A 91 18.67 22.81 4.91
N SER A 92 18.68 23.48 3.75
CA SER A 92 19.61 24.60 3.48
C SER A 92 18.90 25.90 3.15
N LYS A 93 19.07 26.90 4.03
CA LYS A 93 18.58 28.27 3.79
C LYS A 93 19.19 28.88 2.52
N GLU A 94 20.51 28.74 2.34
CA GLU A 94 21.23 29.29 1.20
C GLU A 94 20.73 28.72 -0.13
N LEU A 95 20.49 27.41 -0.20
CA LEU A 95 19.94 26.77 -1.40
C LEU A 95 18.52 27.27 -1.69
N ARG A 96 17.70 27.51 -0.67
CA ARG A 96 16.35 28.09 -0.85
C ARG A 96 16.40 29.51 -1.38
N GLU A 97 17.29 30.34 -0.85
CA GLU A 97 17.44 31.72 -1.32
C GLU A 97 17.95 31.74 -2.77
N LYS A 98 18.86 30.82 -3.12
CA LYS A 98 19.34 30.65 -4.49
C LYS A 98 18.25 30.14 -5.44
N ALA A 99 17.48 29.14 -5.03
CA ALA A 99 16.43 28.53 -5.83
C ALA A 99 15.19 29.42 -5.99
N GLY A 100 14.82 30.14 -4.92
CA GLY A 100 13.73 31.12 -4.92
C GLY A 100 14.09 32.43 -5.62
N GLY A 101 15.39 32.72 -5.76
CA GLY A 101 15.91 33.96 -6.30
C GLY A 101 15.56 35.19 -5.44
N ASN A 102 16.11 36.35 -5.81
CA ASN A 102 15.79 37.63 -5.16
C ASN A 102 14.46 38.25 -5.66
N VAL A 103 13.55 37.44 -6.19
CA VAL A 103 12.50 37.92 -7.11
C VAL A 103 11.24 38.43 -6.37
N PHE A 104 11.06 38.08 -5.09
CA PHE A 104 9.90 38.52 -4.31
C PHE A 104 10.31 38.79 -2.86
N LYS A 105 10.20 40.06 -2.43
CA LYS A 105 10.33 40.49 -1.03
C LYS A 105 8.99 41.01 -0.53
N ASP A 106 8.63 40.69 0.70
CA ASP A 106 7.50 41.36 1.35
C ASP A 106 7.86 42.78 1.79
N GLU A 107 6.88 43.52 2.33
CA GLU A 107 7.05 44.89 2.83
C GLU A 107 8.09 45.00 3.97
N ASN A 108 8.42 43.87 4.62
CA ASN A 108 9.41 43.77 5.70
C ASN A 108 10.78 43.28 5.20
N GLY A 109 10.94 43.04 3.90
CA GLY A 109 12.18 42.57 3.28
C GLY A 109 12.42 41.06 3.32
N ASN A 110 11.46 40.24 3.76
CA ASN A 110 11.58 38.78 3.76
C ASN A 110 11.49 38.22 2.34
N LEU A 111 12.38 37.27 2.01
CA LEU A 111 12.44 36.62 0.69
C LEU A 111 11.28 35.63 0.51
N ILE A 112 10.15 36.09 -0.03
CA ILE A 112 8.98 35.27 -0.40
C ILE A 112 9.39 34.16 -1.37
N GLY A 113 10.36 34.42 -2.27
CA GLY A 113 10.91 33.41 -3.18
C GLY A 113 11.52 32.21 -2.44
N ALA A 114 12.24 32.43 -1.34
CA ALA A 114 12.82 31.36 -0.54
C ALA A 114 11.75 30.52 0.18
N ASN A 115 10.65 31.15 0.61
CA ASN A 115 9.51 30.44 1.18
C ASN A 115 8.76 29.61 0.13
N ALA A 116 8.59 30.13 -1.09
CA ALA A 116 8.01 29.39 -2.21
C ALA A 116 8.88 28.18 -2.60
N ALA A 117 10.21 28.33 -2.58
CA ALA A 117 11.15 27.24 -2.80
C ALA A 117 11.04 26.17 -1.70
N LEU A 118 10.93 26.56 -0.42
CA LEU A 118 10.69 25.63 0.68
C LEU A 118 9.38 24.87 0.50
N ALA A 119 8.28 25.58 0.21
CA ALA A 119 6.97 24.96 0.03
C ALA A 119 6.98 23.95 -1.13
N SER A 120 7.64 24.30 -2.24
CA SER A 120 7.79 23.42 -3.41
C SER A 120 8.62 22.17 -3.08
N ALA A 121 9.69 22.33 -2.30
CA ALA A 121 10.52 21.21 -1.84
C ALA A 121 9.73 20.28 -0.90
N ILE A 122 8.99 20.83 0.08
CA ILE A 122 8.11 20.05 0.96
C ILE A 122 7.06 19.30 0.14
N ALA A 123 6.40 19.97 -0.80
CA ALA A 123 5.40 19.34 -1.65
C ALA A 123 5.99 18.19 -2.49
N THR A 124 7.19 18.39 -3.05
CA THR A 124 7.90 17.36 -3.82
C THR A 124 8.27 16.17 -2.96
N SER A 125 8.92 16.40 -1.81
CA SER A 125 9.30 15.33 -0.86
C SER A 125 8.08 14.55 -0.39
N ARG A 126 7.01 15.23 0.03
CA ARG A 126 5.76 14.57 0.46
C ARG A 126 5.09 13.77 -0.67
N SER A 127 5.09 14.31 -1.89
CA SER A 127 4.51 13.64 -3.06
C SER A 127 5.26 12.36 -3.43
N GLU A 128 6.59 12.42 -3.50
CA GLU A 128 7.41 11.25 -3.82
C GLU A 128 7.38 10.19 -2.72
N TYR A 129 7.36 10.63 -1.45
CA TYR A 129 7.15 9.75 -0.31
C TYR A 129 5.80 9.03 -0.39
N ALA A 130 4.70 9.77 -0.58
CA ALA A 130 3.36 9.21 -0.70
C ALA A 130 3.23 8.21 -1.86
N LYS A 131 3.86 8.50 -3.01
CA LYS A 131 3.91 7.55 -4.14
C LYS A 131 4.60 6.25 -3.76
N SER A 132 5.72 6.30 -3.03
CA SER A 132 6.45 5.10 -2.60
C SER A 132 5.62 4.26 -1.60
N VAL A 133 4.90 4.91 -0.68
CA VAL A 133 3.94 4.24 0.22
C VAL A 133 2.82 3.59 -0.58
N ASP A 134 2.25 4.31 -1.56
CA ASP A 134 1.19 3.80 -2.43
C ASP A 134 1.64 2.59 -3.25
N GLU A 135 2.84 2.62 -3.81
CA GLU A 135 3.45 1.50 -4.55
C GLU A 135 3.62 0.28 -3.64
N ALA A 136 4.14 0.46 -2.42
CA ALA A 136 4.24 -0.62 -1.44
C ALA A 136 2.84 -1.17 -1.07
N ARG A 137 1.84 -0.30 -0.95
CA ARG A 137 0.45 -0.69 -0.70
C ARG A 137 -0.14 -1.50 -1.85
N GLN A 138 0.22 -1.19 -3.10
CA GLN A 138 -0.18 -2.00 -4.25
C GLN A 138 0.41 -3.41 -4.19
N ILE A 139 1.64 -3.58 -3.71
CA ILE A 139 2.25 -4.91 -3.50
C ILE A 139 1.44 -5.69 -2.47
N ILE A 140 1.13 -5.08 -1.32
CA ILE A 140 0.33 -5.69 -0.24
C ILE A 140 -1.03 -6.17 -0.79
N LYS A 141 -1.70 -5.35 -1.61
CA LYS A 141 -2.99 -5.67 -2.24
C LYS A 141 -2.90 -6.75 -3.30
N HIS A 142 -1.90 -6.66 -4.17
CA HIS A 142 -1.69 -7.61 -5.26
C HIS A 142 -1.51 -9.04 -4.71
N TYR A 143 -0.67 -9.19 -3.69
CA TYR A 143 -0.40 -10.47 -3.04
C TYR A 143 -1.42 -10.84 -1.96
N LYS A 144 -2.45 -10.00 -1.73
CA LYS A 144 -3.56 -10.24 -0.80
C LYS A 144 -3.07 -10.64 0.60
N LEU A 145 -2.12 -9.87 1.14
CA LEU A 145 -1.55 -10.21 2.44
C LEU A 145 -2.62 -10.23 3.53
N ASP A 146 -2.60 -11.29 4.34
CA ASP A 146 -3.53 -11.45 5.44
C ASP A 146 -3.22 -10.51 6.63
N ALA A 147 -4.11 -10.48 7.62
CA ALA A 147 -3.96 -9.58 8.77
C ALA A 147 -2.67 -9.85 9.57
N LYS A 148 -2.28 -11.13 9.75
CA LYS A 148 -1.07 -11.52 10.49
C LYS A 148 0.21 -11.12 9.75
N GLN A 149 0.16 -11.14 8.42
CA GLN A 149 1.22 -10.67 7.54
C GLN A 149 1.35 -9.14 7.61
N ARG A 150 0.24 -8.40 7.42
CA ARG A 150 0.23 -6.94 7.51
C ARG A 150 0.66 -6.43 8.89
N GLN A 151 0.12 -7.00 9.97
CA GLN A 151 0.51 -6.68 11.35
C GLN A 151 2.02 -6.92 11.56
N GLY A 152 2.55 -8.02 11.02
CA GLY A 152 3.97 -8.35 11.11
C GLY A 152 4.88 -7.35 10.40
N LEU A 153 4.48 -6.87 9.21
CA LEU A 153 5.19 -5.80 8.48
C LEU A 153 5.10 -4.46 9.23
N ALA A 154 3.89 -4.09 9.67
CA ALA A 154 3.62 -2.83 10.36
C ALA A 154 4.42 -2.69 11.67
N LEU A 155 4.60 -3.79 12.40
CA LEU A 155 5.39 -3.84 13.64
C LEU A 155 6.89 -4.12 13.41
N ASN A 156 7.33 -4.22 12.15
CA ASN A 156 8.66 -4.68 11.76
C ASN A 156 9.12 -5.98 12.47
N LYS A 157 8.21 -6.94 12.64
CA LYS A 157 8.47 -8.23 13.27
C LYS A 157 8.70 -9.36 12.25
N LYS A 158 8.36 -9.12 10.98
CA LYS A 158 8.40 -10.13 9.92
C LYS A 158 8.83 -9.53 8.59
N SER A 159 9.48 -10.38 7.81
CA SER A 159 9.66 -10.20 6.38
C SER A 159 8.83 -11.27 5.66
N ILE A 160 8.28 -10.94 4.49
CA ILE A 160 7.37 -11.80 3.75
C ILE A 160 8.01 -12.17 2.41
N PRO A 161 8.40 -13.45 2.23
CA PRO A 161 8.82 -13.92 0.92
C PRO A 161 7.62 -13.98 -0.01
N LEU A 162 7.73 -13.33 -1.16
CA LEU A 162 6.73 -13.28 -2.22
C LEU A 162 7.22 -14.08 -3.44
N PRO A 163 6.29 -14.62 -4.26
CA PRO A 163 6.62 -15.21 -5.54
C PRO A 163 7.53 -14.31 -6.40
N GLY A 164 8.46 -14.91 -7.15
CA GLY A 164 9.42 -14.18 -7.97
C GLY A 164 10.67 -13.69 -7.24
N GLY A 165 10.90 -14.15 -5.99
CA GLY A 165 12.13 -13.87 -5.24
C GLY A 165 12.13 -12.51 -4.55
N VAL A 166 10.99 -11.83 -4.45
CA VAL A 166 10.84 -10.56 -3.74
C VAL A 166 10.67 -10.85 -2.24
N ASN A 167 11.40 -10.14 -1.39
CA ASN A 167 11.21 -10.23 0.06
C ASN A 167 10.72 -8.87 0.59
N LEU A 168 9.47 -8.81 1.02
CA LEU A 168 8.85 -7.58 1.50
C LEU A 168 9.17 -7.43 3.00
N SER A 169 9.98 -6.43 3.36
CA SER A 169 10.43 -6.22 4.74
C SER A 169 9.81 -4.99 5.39
N GLY A 170 9.48 -5.09 6.68
CA GLY A 170 9.08 -3.95 7.51
C GLY A 170 10.20 -2.95 7.79
N ASP A 171 11.46 -3.28 7.43
CA ASP A 171 12.59 -2.33 7.51
C ASP A 171 12.45 -1.17 6.53
N SER A 172 11.71 -1.39 5.43
CA SER A 172 11.35 -0.31 4.52
C SER A 172 10.24 0.52 5.16
N ILE A 173 10.52 1.81 5.41
CA ILE A 173 9.55 2.75 5.96
C ILE A 173 8.26 2.81 5.13
N PHE A 174 8.38 2.75 3.79
CA PHE A 174 7.23 2.76 2.87
C PHE A 174 6.35 1.52 3.02
N VAL A 175 6.97 0.34 3.15
CA VAL A 175 6.26 -0.93 3.37
C VAL A 175 5.58 -0.92 4.73
N ARG A 176 6.27 -0.41 5.75
CA ARG A 176 5.75 -0.33 7.10
C ARG A 176 4.54 0.60 7.18
N GLU A 177 4.62 1.80 6.60
CA GLU A 177 3.46 2.70 6.51
C GLU A 177 2.30 2.11 5.74
N ALA A 178 2.56 1.54 4.56
CA ALA A 178 1.51 0.90 3.76
C ALA A 178 0.82 -0.24 4.55
N ALA A 179 1.59 -1.01 5.31
CA ALA A 179 1.07 -2.07 6.16
C ALA A 179 0.26 -1.51 7.34
N ILE A 180 0.69 -0.42 7.96
CA ILE A 180 -0.05 0.28 9.02
C ILE A 180 -1.40 0.76 8.50
N GLU A 181 -1.42 1.48 7.37
CA GLU A 181 -2.66 1.99 6.78
C GLU A 181 -3.65 0.86 6.46
N GLU A 182 -3.19 -0.19 5.78
CA GLU A 182 -4.06 -1.31 5.40
C GLU A 182 -4.52 -2.11 6.61
N GLN A 183 -3.67 -2.24 7.64
CA GLN A 183 -4.03 -2.95 8.86
C GLN A 183 -5.03 -2.16 9.72
N ILE A 184 -4.91 -0.83 9.79
CA ILE A 184 -5.92 0.00 10.48
C ILE A 184 -7.24 0.01 9.70
N LYS A 185 -7.17 -0.01 8.37
CA LYS A 185 -8.37 0.00 7.51
C LYS A 185 -9.19 -1.29 7.59
N TYR A 186 -8.53 -2.45 7.67
CA TYR A 186 -9.20 -3.75 7.56
C TYR A 186 -9.04 -4.67 8.77
N GLY A 187 -8.16 -4.35 9.71
CA GLY A 187 -7.94 -5.13 10.93
C GLY A 187 -9.11 -5.07 11.89
N THR A 188 -9.16 -6.04 12.80
CA THR A 188 -10.09 -6.05 13.93
C THR A 188 -9.73 -4.97 14.95
N ALA A 189 -10.68 -4.61 15.82
CA ALA A 189 -10.42 -3.61 16.87
C ALA A 189 -9.21 -4.02 17.75
N THR A 190 -9.06 -5.31 18.06
CA THR A 190 -7.93 -5.81 18.87
C THR A 190 -6.60 -5.69 18.13
N GLU A 191 -6.53 -6.06 16.85
CA GLU A 191 -5.30 -5.92 16.07
C GLU A 191 -4.89 -4.46 15.90
N VAL A 192 -5.87 -3.57 15.69
CA VAL A 192 -5.64 -2.13 15.66
C VAL A 192 -5.12 -1.66 17.01
N ALA A 193 -5.76 -2.03 18.12
CA ALA A 193 -5.31 -1.64 19.46
C ALA A 193 -3.90 -2.16 19.79
N GLU A 194 -3.57 -3.39 19.40
CA GLU A 194 -2.20 -3.93 19.52
C GLU A 194 -1.22 -3.09 18.70
N LEU A 195 -1.55 -2.80 17.44
CA LEU A 195 -0.72 -1.99 16.56
C LEU A 195 -0.44 -0.62 17.18
N LEU A 196 -1.48 0.11 17.59
CA LEU A 196 -1.33 1.44 18.20
C LEU A 196 -0.55 1.42 19.52
N SER A 197 -0.51 0.27 20.22
CA SER A 197 0.23 0.12 21.47
C SER A 197 1.74 -0.12 21.27
N GLU A 198 2.16 -0.47 20.05
CA GLU A 198 3.54 -0.87 19.76
C GLU A 198 4.20 -0.01 18.68
N LEU A 199 3.44 0.90 18.06
CA LEU A 199 3.98 1.76 17.03
C LEU A 199 5.03 2.72 17.58
N PRO A 200 6.15 2.91 16.87
CA PRO A 200 7.06 4.01 17.16
C PRO A 200 6.44 5.38 16.86
N PRO A 201 6.90 6.46 17.55
CA PRO A 201 6.35 7.80 17.39
C PRO A 201 6.36 8.35 15.96
N GLU A 202 7.35 7.98 15.15
CA GLU A 202 7.46 8.42 13.76
C GLU A 202 6.27 7.98 12.89
N PHE A 203 5.52 6.95 13.30
CA PHE A 203 4.34 6.45 12.58
C PHE A 203 3.01 6.94 13.15
N TYR A 204 3.01 7.74 14.23
CA TYR A 204 1.75 8.20 14.85
C TYR A 204 0.91 9.03 13.91
N SER A 205 1.53 9.87 13.07
CA SER A 205 0.77 10.68 12.10
C SER A 205 0.07 9.81 11.06
N SER A 206 0.77 8.80 10.53
CA SER A 206 0.24 7.85 9.55
C SER A 206 -0.86 6.98 10.16
N ALA A 207 -0.66 6.48 11.38
CA ALA A 207 -1.65 5.70 12.11
C ALA A 207 -2.90 6.52 12.50
N ALA A 208 -2.71 7.75 12.97
CA ALA A 208 -3.79 8.68 13.30
C ALA A 208 -4.65 9.01 12.07
N SER A 209 -4.01 9.28 10.93
CA SER A 209 -4.69 9.54 9.65
C SER A 209 -5.46 8.31 9.17
N ALA A 210 -4.80 7.15 9.17
CA ALA A 210 -5.45 5.88 8.80
C ALA A 210 -6.63 5.57 9.72
N LEU A 211 -6.52 5.84 11.02
CA LEU A 211 -7.60 5.60 11.99
C LEU A 211 -8.78 6.54 11.73
N ALA A 212 -8.51 7.83 11.44
CA ALA A 212 -9.54 8.82 11.13
C ALA A 212 -10.32 8.48 9.85
N GLU A 213 -9.61 7.94 8.83
CA GLU A 213 -10.17 7.48 7.56
C GLU A 213 -10.81 6.09 7.64
N SER A 214 -10.47 5.31 8.67
CA SER A 214 -11.01 3.97 8.86
C SER A 214 -12.50 3.97 9.25
N GLY A 215 -13.16 2.86 8.94
CA GLY A 215 -14.50 2.56 9.45
C GLY A 215 -14.52 2.00 10.87
N VAL A 216 -13.36 1.87 11.55
CA VAL A 216 -13.25 1.18 12.85
C VAL A 216 -14.08 1.87 13.91
N LYS A 217 -14.14 3.20 13.92
CA LYS A 217 -14.98 3.98 14.86
C LYS A 217 -16.47 3.61 14.82
N ASN A 218 -16.97 3.10 13.69
CA ASN A 218 -18.38 2.69 13.58
C ASN A 218 -18.67 1.41 14.38
N LYS A 219 -17.64 0.60 14.61
CA LYS A 219 -17.68 -0.66 15.36
C LYS A 219 -16.96 -0.58 16.72
N ALA A 220 -16.25 0.51 16.97
CA ALA A 220 -15.50 0.76 18.20
C ALA A 220 -15.42 2.29 18.43
N SER A 221 -16.49 2.87 18.96
CA SER A 221 -16.63 4.34 19.08
C SER A 221 -15.52 5.03 19.90
N PHE A 222 -14.84 4.29 20.77
CA PHE A 222 -13.69 4.77 21.53
C PHE A 222 -12.40 4.88 20.69
N LEU A 223 -12.28 4.14 19.57
CA LEU A 223 -11.22 4.27 18.56
C LEU A 223 -11.54 5.43 17.58
N GLY A 224 -11.92 6.58 18.12
CA GLY A 224 -12.40 7.75 17.38
C GLY A 224 -11.50 8.97 17.48
N GLY A 225 -12.04 10.15 17.15
CA GLY A 225 -11.26 11.39 17.02
C GLY A 225 -10.44 11.79 18.24
N LYS A 226 -10.92 11.55 19.47
CA LYS A 226 -10.13 11.85 20.67
C LYS A 226 -8.85 10.98 20.73
N LEU A 227 -8.94 9.70 20.36
CA LEU A 227 -7.77 8.82 20.32
C LEU A 227 -6.76 9.32 19.28
N VAL A 228 -7.25 9.74 18.11
CA VAL A 228 -6.43 10.34 17.04
C VAL A 228 -5.69 11.57 17.58
N ASP A 229 -6.38 12.47 18.29
CA ASP A 229 -5.77 13.67 18.88
C ASP A 229 -4.71 13.32 19.94
N ASP A 230 -5.01 12.37 20.84
CA ASP A 230 -4.13 11.96 21.93
C ASP A 230 -2.90 11.20 21.37
N MET A 231 -3.05 10.44 20.27
CA MET A 231 -1.93 9.85 19.53
C MET A 231 -1.02 10.91 18.90
N LEU A 232 -1.60 11.93 18.24
CA LEU A 232 -0.82 13.00 17.60
C LEU A 232 -0.02 13.84 18.61
N LYS A 233 -0.49 13.91 19.87
CA LYS A 233 0.25 14.53 20.98
C LYS A 233 1.35 13.64 21.57
N GLY A 234 1.33 12.34 21.24
CA GLY A 234 2.20 11.35 21.87
C GLY A 234 1.76 10.98 23.28
N ASP A 235 0.46 11.07 23.60
CA ASP A 235 -0.09 10.63 24.89
C ASP A 235 -0.38 9.12 24.93
N ILE A 236 -0.33 8.45 23.78
CA ILE A 236 -0.56 7.00 23.61
C ILE A 236 0.72 6.37 23.08
N ASN A 237 1.53 5.76 23.95
CA ASN A 237 2.82 5.17 23.56
C ASN A 237 2.95 3.68 23.86
N ASN A 238 2.02 3.13 24.62
CA ASN A 238 2.05 1.74 25.03
C ASN A 238 0.64 1.24 25.35
N ARG A 239 0.55 -0.06 25.65
CA ARG A 239 -0.72 -0.72 25.99
C ARG A 239 -1.39 -0.11 27.22
N SER A 240 -0.61 0.29 28.23
CA SER A 240 -1.14 0.90 29.46
C SER A 240 -1.78 2.26 29.18
N ASP A 241 -1.13 3.11 28.39
CA ASP A 241 -1.69 4.40 27.97
C ASP A 241 -3.01 4.20 27.21
N LEU A 242 -3.03 3.22 26.29
CA LEU A 242 -4.22 2.89 25.52
C LEU A 242 -5.37 2.37 26.40
N MET A 243 -5.10 1.46 27.34
CA MET A 243 -6.10 0.97 28.29
C MET A 243 -6.60 2.08 29.22
N ASN A 244 -5.71 2.97 29.68
CA ASN A 244 -6.10 4.16 30.45
C ASN A 244 -6.99 5.09 29.63
N TYR A 245 -6.71 5.28 28.34
CA TYR A 245 -7.55 6.06 27.45
C TYR A 245 -8.96 5.43 27.31
N PHE A 246 -9.06 4.11 27.09
CA PHE A 246 -10.36 3.42 27.02
C PHE A 246 -11.13 3.50 28.34
N ALA A 247 -10.44 3.35 29.47
CA ALA A 247 -11.05 3.49 30.79
C ALA A 247 -11.55 4.92 31.06
N ASN A 248 -10.78 5.94 30.68
CA ASN A 248 -11.20 7.35 30.75
C ASN A 248 -12.38 7.64 29.82
N TRP A 249 -12.44 7.01 28.65
CA TRP A 249 -13.57 7.13 27.74
C TRP A 249 -14.85 6.55 28.37
N LEU A 250 -14.74 5.40 29.06
CA LEU A 250 -15.82 4.83 29.86
C LEU A 250 -16.19 5.74 31.04
N GLU A 251 -15.22 6.23 31.82
CA GLU A 251 -15.49 7.08 32.97
C GLU A 251 -16.21 8.37 32.57
N GLY A 252 -15.80 8.99 31.46
CA GLY A 252 -16.45 10.17 30.89
C GLY A 252 -17.91 9.94 30.46
N GLY A 253 -18.37 8.69 30.36
CA GLY A 253 -19.77 8.36 30.14
C GLY A 253 -20.33 8.75 28.78
N LYS A 254 -19.47 8.89 27.77
CA LYS A 254 -19.83 9.33 26.42
C LYS A 254 -20.56 8.26 25.58
N TYR A 255 -20.89 7.11 26.17
CA TYR A 255 -21.57 6.01 25.51
C TYR A 255 -23.07 6.01 25.82
N LYS A 256 -23.90 6.12 24.77
CA LYS A 256 -25.33 5.80 24.86
C LYS A 256 -25.55 4.33 24.51
N PRO A 257 -26.64 3.68 24.97
CA PRO A 257 -26.97 2.31 24.59
C PRO A 257 -26.94 2.08 23.08
N GLU A 258 -27.43 3.04 22.29
CA GLU A 258 -27.46 2.98 20.83
C GLU A 258 -26.05 2.93 20.22
N THR A 259 -25.12 3.73 20.76
CA THR A 259 -23.73 3.80 20.29
C THR A 259 -22.92 2.58 20.72
N LEU A 260 -23.17 2.08 21.94
CA LEU A 260 -22.46 0.92 22.44
C LEU A 260 -23.00 -0.38 21.80
N ALA A 261 -24.28 -0.45 21.44
CA ALA A 261 -24.89 -1.62 20.80
C ALA A 261 -24.25 -2.02 19.45
N THR A 262 -23.68 -1.06 18.71
CA THR A 262 -22.99 -1.34 17.43
C THR A 262 -21.54 -1.75 17.60
N THR A 263 -21.07 -1.90 18.85
CA THR A 263 -19.68 -2.28 19.15
C THR A 263 -19.43 -3.73 18.79
N ASP A 264 -18.36 -4.04 18.07
CA ASP A 264 -18.03 -5.43 17.74
C ASP A 264 -17.48 -6.20 18.96
N ALA A 265 -17.49 -7.53 18.86
CA ALA A 265 -17.09 -8.41 19.96
C ALA A 265 -15.64 -8.15 20.43
N ASP A 266 -14.72 -7.85 19.51
CA ASP A 266 -13.32 -7.59 19.82
C ASP A 266 -13.12 -6.24 20.53
N ALA A 267 -13.89 -5.22 20.14
CA ALA A 267 -13.93 -3.94 20.81
C ALA A 267 -14.54 -4.05 22.21
N VAL A 268 -15.56 -4.90 22.42
CA VAL A 268 -16.08 -5.20 23.77
C VAL A 268 -14.99 -5.84 24.64
N LYS A 269 -14.17 -6.75 24.10
CA LYS A 269 -13.03 -7.32 24.84
C LYS A 269 -12.01 -6.27 25.26
N LEU A 270 -11.72 -5.28 24.40
CA LEU A 270 -10.83 -4.18 24.77
C LEU A 270 -11.39 -3.32 25.91
N LEU A 271 -12.70 -3.09 25.92
CA LEU A 271 -13.34 -2.39 27.04
C LEU A 271 -13.27 -3.21 28.33
N MET A 272 -13.46 -4.54 28.25
CA MET A 272 -13.30 -5.43 29.40
C MET A 272 -11.87 -5.41 29.94
N GLU A 273 -10.87 -5.47 29.05
CA GLU A 273 -9.46 -5.36 29.41
C GLU A 273 -9.20 -4.04 30.14
N ALA A 274 -9.59 -2.91 29.56
CA ALA A 274 -9.41 -1.59 30.17
C ALA A 274 -10.04 -1.49 31.58
N VAL A 275 -11.20 -2.11 31.79
CA VAL A 275 -11.89 -2.14 33.09
C VAL A 275 -11.16 -3.00 34.13
N ASN A 276 -10.46 -4.05 33.69
CA ASN A 276 -9.71 -4.96 34.56
C ASN A 276 -8.30 -4.47 34.86
N THR A 277 -7.65 -3.79 33.91
CA THR A 277 -6.25 -3.36 34.05
C THR A 277 -6.10 -1.97 34.66
N THR A 278 -7.18 -1.21 34.80
CA THR A 278 -7.15 0.17 35.31
C THR A 278 -8.06 0.36 36.52
N SER A 279 -7.69 1.30 37.39
CA SER A 279 -8.49 1.73 38.55
C SER A 279 -9.27 3.03 38.30
N VAL A 280 -9.29 3.51 37.06
CA VAL A 280 -9.87 4.80 36.66
C VAL A 280 -11.40 4.81 36.82
N ILE A 281 -12.06 3.67 36.61
CA ILE A 281 -13.53 3.61 36.52
C ILE A 281 -14.15 3.51 37.91
N SER A 282 -14.98 4.48 38.26
CA SER A 282 -15.67 4.55 39.55
C SER A 282 -16.74 3.47 39.71
N ASN A 283 -17.02 3.06 40.96
CA ASN A 283 -18.07 2.07 41.26
C ASN A 283 -19.44 2.50 40.73
N LYS A 284 -19.75 3.80 40.81
CA LYS A 284 -20.98 4.37 40.23
C LYS A 284 -21.01 4.17 38.72
N LYS A 285 -19.89 4.42 38.04
CA LYS A 285 -19.81 4.26 36.58
C LYS A 285 -19.89 2.79 36.15
N ARG A 286 -19.31 1.87 36.91
CA ARG A 286 -19.46 0.42 36.69
C ARG A 286 -20.92 0.00 36.72
N GLN A 287 -21.69 0.49 37.70
CA GLN A 287 -23.13 0.25 37.78
C GLN A 287 -23.91 0.86 36.61
N ASP A 288 -23.58 2.09 36.20
CA ASP A 288 -24.21 2.73 35.04
C ASP A 288 -23.93 1.97 33.74
N LEU A 289 -22.69 1.52 33.53
CA LEU A 289 -22.31 0.69 32.39
C LEU A 289 -23.06 -0.65 32.40
N LYS A 290 -23.18 -1.29 33.56
CA LYS A 290 -23.96 -2.53 33.74
C LYS A 290 -25.42 -2.34 33.32
N LYS A 291 -26.04 -1.20 33.67
CA LYS A 291 -27.40 -0.87 33.23
C LYS A 291 -27.48 -0.66 31.72
N VAL A 292 -26.54 0.08 31.13
CA VAL A 292 -26.49 0.29 29.68
C VAL A 292 -26.39 -1.04 28.93
N ILE A 293 -25.48 -1.93 29.36
CA ILE A 293 -25.32 -3.25 28.74
C ILE A 293 -26.59 -4.09 28.90
N ASN A 294 -27.24 -4.06 30.06
CA ASN A 294 -28.54 -4.71 30.25
C ASN A 294 -29.60 -4.19 29.26
N THR A 295 -29.66 -2.88 29.05
CA THR A 295 -30.58 -2.29 28.06
C THR A 295 -30.27 -2.80 26.64
N ILE A 296 -28.99 -2.87 26.26
CA ILE A 296 -28.58 -3.40 24.94
C ILE A 296 -29.02 -4.86 24.75
N LEU A 297 -28.85 -5.69 25.78
CA LEU A 297 -29.18 -7.12 25.71
C LEU A 297 -30.70 -7.38 25.72
N THR A 298 -31.48 -6.54 26.38
CA THR A 298 -32.93 -6.76 26.60
C THR A 298 -33.83 -5.99 25.63
N ASP A 299 -33.40 -4.82 25.14
CA ASP A 299 -34.14 -4.07 24.15
C ASP A 299 -34.05 -4.76 22.78
N LYS A 300 -35.21 -5.12 22.21
CA LYS A 300 -35.28 -5.88 20.95
C LYS A 300 -34.64 -5.15 19.77
N ARG A 301 -34.69 -3.81 19.71
CA ARG A 301 -34.12 -3.03 18.61
C ARG A 301 -32.61 -2.91 18.76
N LEU A 302 -32.12 -2.65 19.97
CA LEU A 302 -30.68 -2.55 20.24
C LEU A 302 -29.98 -3.91 20.11
N SER A 303 -30.58 -4.97 20.67
CA SER A 303 -30.06 -6.33 20.60
C SER A 303 -29.97 -6.84 19.16
N ALA A 304 -30.85 -6.40 18.27
CA ALA A 304 -30.80 -6.73 16.84
C ALA A 304 -29.60 -6.09 16.11
N ASN A 305 -29.00 -5.03 16.66
CA ASN A 305 -27.80 -4.40 16.08
C ASN A 305 -26.50 -5.12 16.49
N ALA A 306 -26.56 -6.00 17.50
CA ALA A 306 -25.43 -6.78 17.97
C ALA A 306 -25.45 -8.19 17.38
N THR A 307 -24.28 -8.68 16.96
CA THR A 307 -24.11 -10.10 16.60
C THR A 307 -24.21 -10.99 17.85
N ASP A 308 -24.46 -12.29 17.67
CA ASP A 308 -24.54 -13.21 18.82
C ASP A 308 -23.21 -13.29 19.59
N ALA A 309 -22.08 -13.25 18.87
CA ALA A 309 -20.76 -13.16 19.49
C ALA A 309 -20.60 -11.86 20.31
N THR A 310 -21.09 -10.73 19.80
CA THR A 310 -21.10 -9.45 20.53
C THR A 310 -21.96 -9.55 21.80
N LYS A 311 -23.14 -10.17 21.72
CA LYS A 311 -24.04 -10.34 22.88
C LYS A 311 -23.38 -11.18 23.97
N GLU A 312 -22.71 -12.26 23.60
CA GLU A 312 -21.94 -13.09 24.54
C GLU A 312 -20.85 -12.25 25.25
N GLN A 313 -20.09 -11.44 24.51
CA GLN A 313 -19.10 -10.56 25.13
C GLN A 313 -19.73 -9.51 26.05
N PHE A 314 -20.90 -8.97 25.70
CA PHE A 314 -21.64 -8.06 26.57
C PHE A 314 -22.15 -8.74 27.84
N GLU A 315 -22.60 -9.99 27.77
CA GLU A 315 -23.00 -10.76 28.95
C GLU A 315 -21.84 -10.97 29.92
N ILE A 316 -20.68 -11.36 29.38
CA ILE A 316 -19.44 -11.49 30.17
C ILE A 316 -19.06 -10.14 30.79
N PHE A 317 -19.07 -9.08 30.00
CA PHE A 317 -18.72 -7.74 30.46
C PHE A 317 -19.65 -7.28 31.59
N ARG A 318 -20.96 -7.49 31.45
CA ARG A 318 -21.95 -7.18 32.48
C ARG A 318 -21.69 -7.93 33.79
N ASN A 319 -21.32 -9.20 33.71
CA ASN A 319 -21.10 -10.04 34.89
C ASN A 319 -19.82 -9.65 35.64
N MET A 320 -18.84 -9.11 34.92
CA MET A 320 -17.58 -8.61 35.46
C MET A 320 -17.71 -7.24 36.18
N LEU A 321 -18.68 -6.41 35.78
CA LEU A 321 -18.98 -5.10 36.36
C LEU A 321 -19.78 -5.17 37.66
#